data_AF-A0A1V6BHT2-F1
#
_entry.id   AF-A0A1V6BHT2-F1
#
_cell.length_a   1.000
_cell.length_b   1.000
_cell.length_c   1.000
_cell.angle_alpha   90.00
_cell.angle_beta   90.00
_cell.angle_gamma   90.00
#
_symmetry.space_group_name_H-M   'P 1'
#
loop_
_entity.id
_entity.type
_entity.pdbx_description
1 polymer ?
#
loop_
_entity_poly.entity_id
_entity_poly.type
_entity_poly.pdbx_seq_one_letter_code
_entity_poly.pdbx_strand_id
1 'polypeptide(L)'
;MRKTIYILMTVVFCLMLAGCSKQVNEYGDMTIIKYSEIFEQDELEYYVYIYRPYVNNDNNCPYCEAIKSEVFAYANYARKHKQARPIYIINYNDKTTNAGMYISTGENQSLNATTYTEIKIRTVPYLMLIQRGKVTKAWDEATPIKEELNQQKAK
;
A
#
# COMPACT_ATOMS: atom_id res chain seq x y z
N MET A 1 -13.36 -47.52 0.20
CA MET A 1 -11.95 -47.07 0.01
C MET A 1 -11.80 -45.87 -0.93
N ARG A 2 -12.56 -45.73 -2.02
CA ARG A 2 -12.44 -44.54 -2.92
C ARG A 2 -12.82 -43.19 -2.25
N LYS A 3 -13.82 -43.15 -1.38
CA LYS A 3 -14.29 -41.91 -0.72
C LYS A 3 -13.29 -41.30 0.29
N THR A 4 -12.50 -42.13 0.97
CA THR A 4 -11.47 -41.66 1.92
C THR A 4 -10.25 -41.05 1.24
N ILE A 5 -9.93 -41.50 0.02
CA ILE A 5 -8.81 -40.95 -0.79
C ILE A 5 -9.11 -39.51 -1.23
N TYR A 6 -10.36 -39.22 -1.62
CA TYR A 6 -10.75 -37.86 -1.99
C TYR A 6 -10.67 -36.88 -0.82
N ILE A 7 -11.08 -37.30 0.39
CA ILE A 7 -11.02 -36.46 1.60
C ILE A 7 -9.56 -36.15 1.98
N LEU A 8 -8.65 -37.13 1.84
CA LEU A 8 -7.22 -36.89 2.10
C LEU A 8 -6.60 -35.91 1.08
N MET A 9 -6.96 -36.00 -0.20
CA MET A 9 -6.46 -35.06 -1.22
C MET A 9 -6.96 -33.62 -1.01
N THR A 10 -8.21 -33.40 -0.59
CA THR A 10 -8.71 -32.05 -0.30
C THR A 10 -8.03 -31.41 0.91
N VAL A 11 -7.72 -32.19 1.96
CA VAL A 11 -7.02 -31.67 3.15
C VAL A 11 -5.57 -31.30 2.83
N VAL A 12 -4.87 -32.10 2.00
CA VAL A 12 -3.50 -31.79 1.56
C VAL A 12 -3.46 -30.55 0.65
N PHE A 13 -4.49 -30.34 -0.18
CA PHE A 13 -4.58 -29.14 -1.02
C PHE A 13 -4.86 -27.86 -0.20
N CYS A 14 -5.67 -27.96 0.86
CA CYS A 14 -5.91 -26.83 1.79
C CYS A 14 -4.67 -26.44 2.60
N LEU A 15 -3.78 -27.39 2.93
CA LEU A 15 -2.54 -27.11 3.67
C LEU A 15 -1.49 -26.39 2.80
N MET A 16 -1.53 -26.55 1.48
CA MET A 16 -0.63 -25.85 0.54
C MET A 16 -1.04 -24.39 0.29
N LEU A 17 -2.27 -24.00 0.66
CA LEU A 17 -2.77 -22.63 0.59
C LEU A 17 -2.46 -21.81 1.84
N ALA A 18 -1.82 -22.41 2.86
CA ALA A 18 -1.15 -21.68 3.92
C ALA A 18 0.16 -21.09 3.38
N GLY A 19 0.06 -20.22 2.36
CA GLY A 19 1.17 -19.42 1.91
C GLY A 19 1.64 -18.59 3.09
N CYS A 20 2.79 -18.93 3.66
CA CYS A 20 3.50 -18.04 4.57
C CYS A 20 3.72 -16.73 3.83
N SER A 21 2.91 -15.71 4.13
CA SER A 21 3.13 -14.38 3.58
C SER A 21 4.51 -13.93 4.05
N LYS A 22 5.45 -13.74 3.12
CA LYS A 22 6.79 -13.25 3.43
C LYS A 22 6.67 -11.97 4.25
N GLN A 23 7.41 -11.92 5.35
CA GLN A 23 7.48 -10.72 6.19
C GLN A 23 8.04 -9.55 5.36
N VAL A 24 7.38 -8.39 5.45
CA VAL A 24 7.82 -7.14 4.83
C VAL A 24 8.96 -6.56 5.66
N ASN A 25 10.16 -6.51 5.10
CA ASN A 25 11.32 -5.84 5.69
C ASN A 25 11.88 -4.74 4.78
N GLU A 26 11.47 -4.72 3.52
CA GLU A 26 11.82 -3.72 2.52
C GLU A 26 10.65 -3.44 1.57
N TYR A 27 10.73 -2.34 0.82
CA TYR A 27 9.68 -1.98 -0.15
C TYR A 27 9.47 -3.06 -1.21
N GLY A 28 10.52 -3.79 -1.60
CA GLY A 28 10.42 -4.90 -2.55
C GLY A 28 9.59 -6.08 -2.07
N ASP A 29 9.31 -6.18 -0.77
CA ASP A 29 8.44 -7.20 -0.21
C ASP A 29 6.95 -6.81 -0.27
N MET A 30 6.62 -5.55 -0.59
CA MET A 30 5.26 -5.03 -0.63
C MET A 30 4.62 -5.18 -2.02
N THR A 31 3.30 -5.07 -2.08
CA THR A 31 2.59 -5.06 -3.37
C THR A 31 2.76 -3.69 -4.02
N ILE A 32 3.57 -3.63 -5.08
CA ILE A 32 3.80 -2.43 -5.87
C ILE A 32 2.74 -2.36 -6.96
N ILE A 33 2.10 -1.21 -7.11
CA ILE A 33 1.15 -0.91 -8.19
C ILE A 33 1.64 0.27 -9.02
N LYS A 34 1.15 0.41 -10.25
CA LYS A 34 1.34 1.63 -11.03
C LYS A 34 0.35 2.69 -10.62
N TYR A 35 0.69 3.94 -10.88
CA TYR A 35 -0.19 5.08 -10.63
C TYR A 35 -1.53 4.97 -11.35
N SER A 36 -1.56 4.46 -12.57
CA SER A 36 -2.79 4.22 -13.33
C SER A 36 -3.71 3.16 -12.72
N GLU A 37 -3.16 2.27 -11.89
CA GLU A 37 -3.85 1.09 -11.33
C GLU A 37 -4.46 1.39 -9.94
N ILE A 38 -4.36 2.64 -9.43
CA ILE A 38 -4.82 3.03 -8.08
C ILE A 38 -6.25 2.57 -7.79
N PHE A 39 -7.16 2.63 -8.77
CA PHE A 39 -8.59 2.31 -8.62
C PHE A 39 -8.97 0.92 -9.14
N GLU A 40 -8.00 0.09 -9.49
CA GLU A 40 -8.20 -1.25 -10.09
C GLU A 40 -8.05 -2.40 -9.07
N GLN A 41 -8.10 -2.08 -7.77
CA GLN A 41 -7.95 -3.08 -6.70
C GLN A 41 -9.31 -3.72 -6.38
N ASP A 42 -9.29 -5.01 -6.04
CA ASP A 42 -10.52 -5.77 -5.75
C ASP A 42 -11.15 -5.38 -4.39
N GLU A 43 -10.37 -4.81 -3.47
CA GLU A 43 -10.86 -4.48 -2.13
C GLU A 43 -11.73 -3.21 -2.10
N LEU A 44 -12.78 -3.26 -1.29
CA LEU A 44 -13.64 -2.09 -1.06
C LEU A 44 -12.94 -0.98 -0.27
N GLU A 45 -11.95 -1.31 0.56
CA GLU A 45 -11.18 -0.32 1.32
C GLU A 45 -9.70 -0.71 1.36
N TYR A 46 -8.83 0.20 0.96
CA TYR A 46 -7.38 -0.02 0.94
C TYR A 46 -6.60 1.28 1.02
N TYR A 47 -5.35 1.18 1.44
CA TYR A 47 -4.42 2.30 1.40
C TYR A 47 -3.54 2.23 0.16
N VAL A 48 -3.19 3.40 -0.37
CA VAL A 48 -2.09 3.58 -1.32
C VAL A 48 -1.06 4.50 -0.68
N TYR A 49 0.17 4.03 -0.56
CA TYR A 49 1.30 4.76 0.00
C TYR A 49 2.34 5.08 -1.08
N ILE A 50 2.58 6.37 -1.28
CA ILE A 50 3.51 6.88 -2.28
C ILE A 50 4.77 7.30 -1.54
N TYR A 51 5.89 6.69 -1.91
CA TYR A 51 7.16 6.80 -1.21
C TYR A 51 8.29 7.13 -2.16
N ARG A 52 9.37 7.71 -1.63
CA ARG A 52 10.63 7.83 -2.35
C ARG A 52 11.68 6.97 -1.63
N PRO A 53 12.24 5.92 -2.26
CA PRO A 53 13.29 5.13 -1.67
C PRO A 53 14.59 5.93 -1.55
N TYR A 54 15.38 5.62 -0.53
CA TYR A 54 16.80 5.96 -0.47
C TYR A 54 17.56 5.22 -1.59
N VAL A 55 18.21 5.97 -2.49
CA VAL A 55 18.97 5.41 -3.63
C VAL A 55 20.34 6.10 -3.67
N ASN A 56 21.43 5.35 -3.84
CA ASN A 56 22.79 5.88 -4.07
C ASN A 56 23.27 6.96 -3.08
N ASN A 57 23.02 6.76 -1.78
CA ASN A 57 23.35 7.72 -0.73
C ASN A 57 22.63 9.08 -0.78
N ASP A 58 21.54 9.16 -1.55
CA ASP A 58 20.69 10.33 -1.65
C ASP A 58 19.41 10.14 -0.83
N ASN A 59 19.37 10.75 0.37
CA ASN A 59 18.16 10.78 1.19
C ASN A 59 17.23 11.92 0.74
N ASN A 60 16.71 11.79 -0.46
CA ASN A 60 15.77 12.76 -1.01
C ASN A 60 14.36 12.70 -0.38
N CYS A 61 14.17 11.90 0.68
CA CYS A 61 12.98 11.92 1.53
C CYS A 61 13.24 11.41 2.97
N PRO A 62 13.84 12.24 3.85
CA PRO A 62 14.08 11.86 5.25
C PRO A 62 12.81 11.46 6.00
N TYR A 63 11.68 12.09 5.66
CA TYR A 63 10.38 11.77 6.23
C TYR A 63 9.86 10.40 5.80
N CYS A 64 10.19 9.92 4.58
CA CYS A 64 9.84 8.57 4.13
C CYS A 64 10.62 7.53 4.93
N GLU A 65 11.93 7.75 5.14
CA GLU A 65 12.75 6.86 5.96
C GLU A 65 12.32 6.86 7.43
N ALA A 66 11.89 8.01 7.97
CA ALA A 66 11.46 8.14 9.36
C ALA A 66 10.20 7.32 9.72
N ILE A 67 9.34 7.00 8.74
CA ILE A 67 8.09 6.24 8.96
C ILE A 67 8.08 4.85 8.33
N LYS A 68 9.18 4.49 7.65
CA LYS A 68 9.31 3.24 6.89
C LYS A 68 9.03 2.01 7.74
N SER A 69 9.53 2.00 8.97
CA SER A 69 9.33 0.88 9.90
C SER A 69 7.85 0.68 10.23
N GLU A 70 7.09 1.76 10.37
CA GLU A 70 5.67 1.75 10.68
C GLU A 70 4.83 1.31 9.49
N VAL A 71 5.19 1.73 8.28
CA VAL A 71 4.58 1.25 7.03
C VAL A 71 4.78 -0.26 6.88
N PHE A 72 6.00 -0.77 7.10
CA PHE A 72 6.29 -2.21 7.04
C PHE A 72 5.57 -2.99 8.14
N ALA A 73 5.54 -2.46 9.36
CA ALA A 73 4.82 -3.06 10.47
C ALA A 73 3.30 -3.14 10.18
N TYR A 74 2.71 -2.10 9.58
CA TYR A 74 1.32 -2.11 9.16
C TYR A 74 1.06 -3.13 8.06
N ALA A 75 1.91 -3.17 7.02
CA ALA A 75 1.77 -4.13 5.93
C ALA A 75 1.83 -5.58 6.41
N ASN A 76 2.74 -5.87 7.35
CA ASN A 76 2.81 -7.17 8.03
C ASN A 76 1.56 -7.48 8.86
N TYR A 77 1.01 -6.48 9.55
CA TYR A 77 -0.26 -6.64 10.28
C TYR A 77 -1.40 -6.93 9.30
N ALA A 78 -1.56 -6.15 8.24
CA ALA A 78 -2.64 -6.30 7.27
C ALA A 78 -2.62 -7.67 6.55
N ARG A 79 -1.43 -8.18 6.21
CA ARG A 79 -1.27 -9.54 5.64
C ARG A 79 -1.77 -10.65 6.57
N LYS A 80 -1.69 -10.45 7.88
CA LYS A 80 -2.09 -11.44 8.91
C LYS A 80 -3.55 -11.29 9.34
N HIS A 81 -4.18 -10.15 9.07
CA HIS A 81 -5.49 -9.79 9.57
C HIS A 81 -6.41 -9.39 8.41
N LYS A 82 -7.26 -10.32 7.96
CA LYS A 82 -8.12 -10.12 6.78
C LYS A 82 -9.09 -8.94 6.89
N GLN A 83 -9.42 -8.51 8.10
CA GLN A 83 -10.27 -7.34 8.37
C GLN A 83 -9.52 -6.01 8.24
N ALA A 84 -8.19 -6.03 8.26
CA ALA A 84 -7.38 -4.86 8.08
C ALA A 84 -7.31 -4.48 6.59
N ARG A 85 -7.25 -3.18 6.32
CA ARG A 85 -7.12 -2.68 4.96
C ARG A 85 -5.75 -3.07 4.39
N PRO A 86 -5.66 -3.65 3.18
CA PRO A 86 -4.36 -3.83 2.54
C PRO A 86 -3.74 -2.48 2.21
N ILE A 87 -2.42 -2.48 2.03
CA ILE A 87 -1.63 -1.31 1.67
C ILE A 87 -0.80 -1.63 0.42
N TYR A 88 -1.01 -0.81 -0.61
CA TYR A 88 -0.26 -0.86 -1.86
C TYR A 88 0.75 0.28 -1.90
N ILE A 89 1.85 0.12 -2.63
CA ILE A 89 2.88 1.15 -2.73
C ILE A 89 3.16 1.60 -4.15
N ILE A 90 3.52 2.87 -4.29
CA ILE A 90 3.95 3.49 -5.55
C ILE A 90 5.30 4.16 -5.33
N ASN A 91 6.28 3.84 -6.17
CA ASN A 91 7.59 4.46 -6.14
C ASN A 91 7.56 5.83 -6.85
N TYR A 92 7.72 6.89 -6.08
CA TYR A 92 7.77 8.28 -6.52
C TYR A 92 8.97 8.61 -7.42
N ASN A 93 10.02 7.79 -7.45
CA ASN A 93 11.14 8.02 -8.37
C ASN A 93 10.90 7.44 -9.77
N ASP A 94 9.96 6.50 -9.92
CA ASP A 94 9.65 5.89 -11.22
C ASP A 94 8.68 6.76 -12.03
N LYS A 95 9.21 7.88 -12.54
CA LYS A 95 8.43 8.88 -13.30
C LYS A 95 7.91 8.35 -14.63
N THR A 96 8.59 7.37 -15.21
CA THR A 96 8.22 6.77 -16.50
C THR A 96 6.97 5.92 -16.33
N THR A 97 6.99 5.01 -15.35
CA THR A 97 5.85 4.14 -15.06
C THR A 97 4.68 4.92 -14.45
N ASN A 98 4.96 5.96 -13.65
CA ASN A 98 3.96 6.74 -12.92
C ASN A 98 3.75 8.13 -13.52
N ALA A 99 3.73 8.22 -14.85
CA ALA A 99 3.49 9.47 -15.56
C ALA A 99 2.15 10.11 -15.14
N GLY A 100 2.12 11.45 -15.02
CA GLY A 100 0.92 12.19 -14.65
C GLY A 100 0.62 12.27 -13.15
N MET A 101 1.41 11.60 -12.30
CA MET A 101 1.32 11.71 -10.84
C MET A 101 1.76 13.08 -10.32
N TYR A 102 2.73 13.72 -10.98
CA TYR A 102 3.48 14.85 -10.44
C TYR A 102 2.88 16.20 -10.83
N ILE A 103 2.97 17.14 -9.90
CA ILE A 103 2.77 18.57 -10.15
C ILE A 103 3.99 19.36 -9.70
N SER A 104 4.38 20.37 -10.47
CA SER A 104 5.52 21.25 -10.17
C SER A 104 5.19 22.34 -9.15
N THR A 105 3.92 22.72 -9.03
CA THR A 105 3.43 23.84 -8.21
C THR A 105 2.07 23.51 -7.61
N GLY A 106 1.74 24.09 -6.45
CA GLY A 106 0.46 23.90 -5.77
C GLY A 106 0.55 22.92 -4.59
N GLU A 107 -0.57 22.27 -4.28
CA GLU A 107 -0.72 21.32 -3.18
C GLU A 107 -1.13 19.95 -3.70
N ASN A 108 -0.97 18.92 -2.88
CA ASN A 108 -1.48 17.59 -3.22
C ASN A 108 -3.01 17.64 -3.44
N GLN A 109 -3.49 17.06 -4.52
CA GLN A 109 -4.91 16.95 -4.84
C GLN A 109 -5.25 15.47 -4.97
N SER A 110 -6.16 14.97 -4.16
CA SER A 110 -6.61 13.59 -4.27
C SER A 110 -7.99 13.39 -3.68
N LEU A 111 -8.36 14.17 -2.66
CA LEU A 111 -9.66 14.04 -2.00
C LEU A 111 -10.79 14.10 -3.02
N ASN A 112 -11.70 13.14 -2.91
CA ASN A 112 -12.80 12.89 -3.82
C ASN A 112 -12.46 12.37 -5.22
N ALA A 113 -11.19 12.16 -5.55
CA ALA A 113 -10.82 11.53 -6.81
C ALA A 113 -11.42 10.13 -6.93
N THR A 114 -11.89 9.82 -8.13
CA THR A 114 -12.41 8.52 -8.56
C THR A 114 -11.63 7.95 -9.74
N THR A 115 -10.73 8.75 -10.32
CA THR A 115 -9.80 8.34 -11.39
C THR A 115 -8.38 8.78 -11.05
N TYR A 116 -7.38 8.03 -11.52
CA TYR A 116 -5.97 8.34 -11.19
C TYR A 116 -5.54 9.70 -11.76
N THR A 117 -6.15 10.16 -12.86
CA THR A 117 -5.84 11.45 -13.49
C THR A 117 -6.22 12.66 -12.63
N GLU A 118 -7.18 12.50 -11.72
CA GLU A 118 -7.62 13.53 -10.77
C GLU A 118 -6.69 13.65 -9.56
N ILE A 119 -5.88 12.62 -9.31
CA ILE A 119 -4.87 12.66 -8.25
C ILE A 119 -3.66 13.47 -8.77
N LYS A 120 -3.04 14.27 -7.91
CA LYS A 120 -1.83 15.05 -8.19
C LYS A 120 -1.00 15.13 -6.91
N ILE A 121 0.25 14.70 -6.99
CA ILE A 121 1.16 14.57 -5.85
C ILE A 121 2.37 15.48 -6.09
N ARG A 122 2.61 16.37 -5.15
CA ARG A 122 3.76 17.27 -5.08
C ARG A 122 4.85 16.73 -4.16
N THR A 123 4.45 16.20 -3.00
CA THR A 123 5.35 15.81 -1.92
C THR A 123 5.10 14.39 -1.46
N VAL A 124 6.15 13.77 -0.92
CA VAL A 124 6.13 12.45 -0.28
C VAL A 124 6.81 12.54 1.08
N PRO A 125 6.47 11.68 2.06
CA PRO A 125 5.53 10.55 1.97
C PRO A 125 4.08 10.99 1.78
N TYR A 126 3.29 10.16 1.08
CA TYR A 126 1.86 10.41 0.89
C TYR A 126 1.08 9.13 1.13
N LEU A 127 0.02 9.18 1.93
CA LEU A 127 -0.90 8.08 2.15
C LEU A 127 -2.30 8.54 1.75
N MET A 128 -3.03 7.67 1.07
CA MET A 128 -4.44 7.91 0.75
C MET A 128 -5.26 6.66 1.05
N LEU A 129 -6.46 6.89 1.55
CA LEU A 129 -7.46 5.86 1.79
C LEU A 129 -8.45 5.87 0.63
N ILE A 130 -8.53 4.75 -0.08
CA ILE A 130 -9.60 4.48 -1.03
C ILE A 130 -10.72 3.75 -0.30
N GLN A 131 -11.94 4.24 -0.44
CA GLN A 131 -13.15 3.52 -0.05
C GLN A 131 -14.13 3.53 -1.22
N ARG A 132 -14.50 2.32 -1.68
CA ARG A 132 -15.47 2.08 -2.74
C ARG A 132 -15.17 2.89 -4.01
N GLY A 133 -13.92 2.84 -4.46
CA GLY A 133 -13.47 3.52 -5.69
C GLY A 133 -13.28 5.03 -5.57
N LYS A 134 -13.22 5.59 -4.35
CA LYS A 134 -13.04 7.02 -4.11
C LYS A 134 -11.99 7.30 -3.05
N VAL A 135 -11.16 8.33 -3.24
CA VAL A 135 -10.27 8.83 -2.19
C VAL A 135 -11.11 9.57 -1.14
N THR A 136 -11.16 9.03 0.08
CA THR A 136 -11.95 9.61 1.18
C THR A 136 -11.10 10.33 2.21
N LYS A 137 -9.82 9.95 2.34
CA LYS A 137 -8.84 10.61 3.21
C LYS A 137 -7.46 10.59 2.57
N ALA A 138 -6.66 11.58 2.90
CA ALA A 138 -5.26 11.62 2.52
C ALA A 138 -4.42 12.31 3.60
N TRP A 139 -3.14 11.94 3.66
CA TRP A 139 -2.15 12.46 4.58
C TRP A 139 -0.84 12.62 3.83
N ASP A 140 -0.22 13.79 3.91
CA ASP A 140 1.01 14.14 3.19
C ASP A 140 2.19 14.47 4.10
N GLU A 141 2.05 14.15 5.38
CA GLU A 141 3.07 14.31 6.40
C GLU A 141 3.35 12.99 7.12
N ALA A 142 4.60 12.81 7.54
CA ALA A 142 5.04 11.60 8.23
C ALA A 142 4.26 11.31 9.52
N THR A 143 4.06 12.31 10.38
CA THR A 143 3.43 12.11 11.70
C THR A 143 1.98 11.64 11.58
N PRO A 144 1.09 12.32 10.82
CA PRO A 144 -0.29 11.85 10.65
C PRO A 144 -0.39 10.47 9.98
N ILE A 145 0.49 10.16 9.03
CA ILE A 145 0.56 8.82 8.42
C ILE A 145 0.87 7.77 9.50
N LYS A 146 1.90 8.00 10.30
CA LYS A 146 2.29 7.11 11.39
C LYS A 146 1.16 6.89 12.40
N GLU A 147 0.45 7.95 12.78
CA GLU A 147 -0.68 7.88 13.70
C GLU A 147 -1.83 7.05 13.14
N GLU A 148 -2.25 7.28 11.90
CA GLU A 148 -3.31 6.51 11.23
C GLU A 148 -2.97 5.02 11.20
N LEU A 149 -1.77 4.66 10.74
CA LEU A 149 -1.34 3.27 10.63
C LEU A 149 -1.26 2.58 12.01
N ASN A 150 -0.82 3.30 13.04
CA ASN A 150 -0.81 2.77 14.41
C ASN A 150 -2.22 2.59 14.98
N GLN A 151 -3.13 3.55 14.73
CA GLN A 151 -4.51 3.45 15.16
C GLN A 151 -5.23 2.25 14.52
N GLN A 152 -4.97 1.96 13.24
CA GLN A 152 -5.58 0.80 12.58
C GLN A 152 -5.10 -0.55 13.13
N LYS A 153 -3.87 -0.64 13.65
CA LYS A 153 -3.37 -1.86 14.30
C LYS A 153 -4.00 -2.13 15.67
N ALA A 154 -4.54 -1.09 16.31
CA ALA A 154 -5.14 -1.17 17.64
C ALA A 154 -6.65 -1.52 17.61
N LYS A 155 -7.25 -1.62 16.42
CA LYS A 155 -8.63 -2.05 16.21
C LYS A 155 -8.70 -3.57 16.02
#